data_AF-A0A0C9WBF7-F1
#
_entry.id   AF-A0A0C9WBF7-F1
#
_cell.length_a   1.000
_cell.length_b   1.000
_cell.length_c   1.000
_cell.angle_alpha   90.00
_cell.angle_beta   90.00
_cell.angle_gamma   90.00
#
_symmetry.space_group_name_H-M   'P 1'
#
loop_
_entity.id
_entity.type
_entity.pdbx_description
1 polymer ?
#
loop_
_entity_poly.entity_id
_entity_poly.type
_entity_poly.pdbx_seq_one_letter_code
_entity_poly.pdbx_strand_id
1 'polypeptide(L)'
;MDFDPTAPTLAEIRLQLVEAEMSAGRQGRGSIAWLVEGINIENAQDALRAEVRQLPTEPTTAQKIAIQEKRLRLLARISKFHETGDGFTEGLEVEDAPAPQDDTTFCVEERGEVVDGQAFWTGGSEDEAGDEENVDDGEEVSGEVLPEALGAWMPSSIGAKSARHLGLSHLVEEEIQLRMGQADECLEKLRAHLGHKSILYRQNFRSSSSVRTDTRSKKEI
;
A
#
# COMPACT_ATOMS: atom_id res chain seq x y z
N MET A 1 32.72 8.34 19.94
CA MET A 1 32.05 8.29 18.62
C MET A 1 30.59 8.11 18.95
N ASP A 2 29.87 9.22 18.99
CA ASP A 2 28.44 9.23 19.24
C ASP A 2 27.77 8.71 17.97
N PHE A 3 27.36 7.44 18.00
CA PHE A 3 26.43 6.89 17.03
C PHE A 3 25.07 7.49 17.40
N ASP A 4 24.62 8.48 16.65
CA ASP A 4 23.22 8.91 16.72
C ASP A 4 22.40 7.79 16.03
N PRO A 5 21.59 7.00 16.77
CA PRO A 5 21.08 5.72 16.28
C PRO A 5 19.74 5.86 15.54
N THR A 6 19.23 7.08 15.39
CA THR A 6 17.96 7.34 14.71
C THR A 6 18.20 7.48 13.21
N ALA A 7 17.66 6.51 12.46
CA ALA A 7 17.55 6.62 11.02
C ALA A 7 16.80 7.91 10.65
N PRO A 8 17.23 8.64 9.61
CA PRO A 8 16.60 9.89 9.21
C PRO A 8 15.15 9.63 8.79
N THR A 9 14.24 10.50 9.24
CA THR A 9 12.83 10.40 8.89
C THR A 9 12.61 10.71 7.41
N LEU A 10 11.50 10.25 6.83
CA LEU A 10 11.13 10.62 5.46
C LEU A 10 11.08 12.13 5.24
N ALA A 11 10.62 12.89 6.25
CA ALA A 11 10.59 14.35 6.18
C ALA A 11 12.00 14.96 6.11
N GLU A 12 12.95 14.42 6.87
CA GLU A 12 14.35 14.86 6.86
C GLU A 12 15.03 14.52 5.54
N ILE A 13 14.83 13.29 5.02
CA ILE A 13 15.36 12.88 3.71
C ILE A 13 14.79 13.79 2.61
N ARG A 14 13.48 14.05 2.62
CA ARG A 14 12.84 14.98 1.67
C ARG A 14 13.46 16.37 1.74
N LEU A 15 13.66 16.91 2.93
CA LEU A 15 14.27 18.23 3.11
C LEU A 15 15.69 18.27 2.55
N GLN A 16 16.52 17.27 2.87
CA GLN A 16 17.90 17.16 2.38
C GLN A 16 17.96 17.10 0.86
N LEU A 17 17.08 16.30 0.24
CA LEU A 17 17.02 16.17 -1.21
C LEU A 17 16.59 17.48 -1.89
N VAL A 18 15.59 18.18 -1.36
CA VAL A 18 15.15 19.49 -1.88
C VAL A 18 16.24 20.56 -1.72
N GLU A 19 16.98 20.55 -0.61
CA GLU A 19 18.10 21.47 -0.41
C GLU A 19 19.26 21.18 -1.39
N ALA A 20 19.56 19.91 -1.63
CA ALA A 20 20.55 19.48 -2.61
C ALA A 20 20.15 19.88 -4.04
N GLU A 21 18.87 19.70 -4.38
CA GLU A 21 18.27 20.10 -5.66
C GLU A 21 18.39 21.62 -5.89
N MET A 22 18.08 22.43 -4.87
CA MET A 22 18.24 23.89 -4.92
C MET A 22 19.70 24.31 -5.11
N SER A 23 20.63 23.58 -4.50
CA SER A 23 22.07 23.88 -4.52
C SER A 23 22.74 23.46 -5.84
N ALA A 24 22.26 22.41 -6.48
CA ALA A 24 22.85 21.84 -7.70
C ALA A 24 22.56 22.66 -8.97
N GLY A 25 21.58 23.57 -8.95
CA GLY A 25 21.29 24.52 -10.04
C GLY A 25 20.98 23.88 -11.40
N ARG A 26 20.60 22.59 -11.45
CA ARG A 26 20.42 21.79 -12.67
C ARG A 26 18.95 21.65 -13.11
N GLN A 27 18.79 21.26 -14.38
CA GLN A 27 17.61 20.58 -14.93
C GLN A 27 17.17 19.49 -13.93
N GLY A 28 15.94 19.57 -13.43
CA GLY A 28 15.44 18.68 -12.38
C GLY A 28 14.63 19.37 -11.29
N ARG A 29 14.59 20.71 -11.23
CA ARG A 29 13.80 21.45 -10.22
C ARG A 29 12.32 21.00 -10.20
N GLY A 30 11.88 20.46 -9.07
CA GLY A 30 10.58 19.80 -8.89
C GLY A 30 10.61 18.27 -8.93
N SER A 31 11.76 17.62 -9.21
CA SER A 31 11.84 16.15 -9.35
C SER A 31 11.49 15.45 -8.06
N ILE A 32 11.99 15.97 -6.93
CA ILE A 32 11.72 15.41 -5.59
C ILE A 32 10.23 15.52 -5.26
N ALA A 33 9.62 16.67 -5.54
CA ALA A 33 8.19 16.87 -5.32
C ALA A 33 7.33 15.95 -6.20
N TRP A 34 7.75 15.75 -7.45
CA TRP A 34 7.12 14.82 -8.38
C TRP A 34 7.24 13.37 -7.88
N LEU A 35 8.43 12.89 -7.51
CA LEU A 35 8.65 11.55 -6.95
C LEU A 35 7.80 11.30 -5.69
N VAL A 36 7.74 12.28 -4.79
CA VAL A 36 6.90 12.21 -3.59
C VAL A 36 5.42 12.09 -3.96
N GLU A 37 4.95 12.80 -4.98
CA GLU A 37 3.56 12.67 -5.44
C GLU A 37 3.29 11.30 -6.05
N GLY A 38 4.23 10.72 -6.79
CA GLY A 38 4.15 9.35 -7.30
C GLY A 38 3.98 8.32 -6.18
N ILE A 39 4.81 8.40 -5.14
CA ILE A 39 4.67 7.57 -3.92
C ILE A 39 3.30 7.79 -3.26
N ASN A 40 2.80 9.03 -3.20
CA ASN A 40 1.49 9.33 -2.63
C ASN A 40 0.33 8.79 -3.48
N ILE A 41 0.51 8.66 -4.79
CA ILE A 41 -0.46 8.04 -5.70
C ILE A 41 -0.53 6.54 -5.43
N GLU A 42 0.61 5.86 -5.37
CA GLU A 42 0.66 4.42 -5.04
C GLU A 42 0.00 4.13 -3.67
N ASN A 43 0.33 4.92 -2.64
CA ASN A 43 -0.32 4.81 -1.33
C ASN A 43 -1.84 5.01 -1.40
N ALA A 44 -2.32 5.91 -2.28
CA ALA A 44 -3.75 6.14 -2.49
C ALA A 44 -4.41 4.98 -3.25
N GLN A 45 -3.69 4.34 -4.17
CA GLN A 45 -4.12 3.12 -4.84
C GLN A 45 -4.26 1.97 -3.85
N ASP A 46 -3.27 1.74 -2.99
CA ASP A 46 -3.32 0.72 -1.93
C ASP A 46 -4.49 0.94 -0.97
N ALA A 47 -4.69 2.19 -0.53
CA ALA A 47 -5.80 2.56 0.36
C ALA A 47 -7.16 2.31 -0.31
N LEU A 48 -7.31 2.66 -1.59
CA LEU A 48 -8.54 2.43 -2.33
C LEU A 48 -8.79 0.92 -2.55
N ARG A 49 -7.75 0.14 -2.88
CA ARG A 49 -7.85 -1.33 -2.96
C ARG A 49 -8.31 -1.92 -1.63
N ALA A 50 -7.74 -1.48 -0.51
CA ALA A 50 -8.14 -1.93 0.81
C ALA A 50 -9.61 -1.58 1.14
N GLU A 51 -10.06 -0.38 0.79
CA GLU A 51 -11.45 0.05 1.01
C GLU A 51 -12.45 -0.73 0.16
N VAL A 52 -12.15 -0.93 -1.12
CA VAL A 52 -12.98 -1.74 -2.03
C VAL A 52 -13.11 -3.18 -1.49
N ARG A 53 -12.01 -3.76 -0.99
CA ARG A 53 -12.02 -5.11 -0.38
C ARG A 53 -12.84 -5.19 0.90
N GLN A 54 -12.96 -4.10 1.66
CA GLN A 54 -13.73 -4.04 2.90
C GLN A 54 -15.23 -3.77 2.67
N LEU A 55 -15.66 -3.53 1.43
CA LEU A 55 -17.07 -3.35 1.14
C LEU A 55 -17.86 -4.64 1.38
N PRO A 56 -19.12 -4.54 1.84
CA PRO A 56 -20.01 -5.68 1.92
C PRO A 56 -20.30 -6.22 0.50
N THR A 57 -20.73 -7.49 0.41
CA THR A 57 -21.09 -8.12 -0.86
C THR A 57 -22.11 -7.29 -1.66
N GLU A 58 -23.05 -6.64 -0.96
CA GLU A 58 -24.00 -5.70 -1.56
C GLU A 58 -23.77 -4.28 -1.00
N PRO A 59 -22.89 -3.47 -1.61
CA PRO A 59 -22.63 -2.13 -1.13
C PRO A 59 -23.81 -1.19 -1.46
N THR A 60 -24.11 -0.32 -0.50
CA THR A 60 -25.14 0.71 -0.64
C THR A 60 -24.81 1.68 -1.78
N THR A 61 -25.82 2.36 -2.33
CA THR A 61 -25.61 3.38 -3.36
C THR A 61 -24.64 4.48 -2.91
N ALA A 62 -24.73 4.90 -1.64
CA ALA A 62 -23.82 5.88 -1.05
C ALA A 62 -22.36 5.37 -1.02
N GLN A 63 -22.12 4.11 -0.64
CA GLN A 63 -20.79 3.51 -0.67
C GLN A 63 -20.24 3.40 -2.10
N LYS A 64 -21.06 2.99 -3.06
CA LYS A 64 -20.69 2.93 -4.48
C LYS A 64 -20.29 4.31 -5.01
N ILE A 65 -21.06 5.35 -4.68
CA ILE A 65 -20.75 6.73 -5.07
C ILE A 65 -19.41 7.17 -4.45
N ALA A 66 -19.19 6.90 -3.16
CA ALA A 66 -17.94 7.28 -2.49
C ALA A 66 -16.69 6.63 -3.11
N ILE A 67 -16.76 5.35 -3.48
CA ILE A 67 -15.69 4.68 -4.23
C ILE A 67 -15.48 5.33 -5.59
N GLN A 68 -16.56 5.61 -6.33
CA GLN A 68 -16.43 6.20 -7.66
C GLN A 68 -15.82 7.60 -7.62
N GLU A 69 -16.17 8.42 -6.62
CA GLU A 69 -15.55 9.73 -6.41
C GLU A 69 -14.03 9.61 -6.12
N LYS A 70 -13.63 8.61 -5.33
CA LYS A 70 -12.21 8.33 -5.06
C LYS A 70 -11.48 7.87 -6.32
N ARG A 71 -12.09 7.00 -7.12
CA ARG A 71 -11.56 6.55 -8.42
C ARG A 71 -11.34 7.72 -9.37
N LEU A 72 -12.34 8.60 -9.52
CA LEU A 72 -12.24 9.79 -10.39
C LEU A 72 -11.13 10.75 -9.92
N ARG A 73 -11.04 10.99 -8.61
CA ARG A 73 -9.97 11.83 -8.03
C ARG A 73 -8.60 11.23 -8.26
N LEU A 74 -8.47 9.91 -8.09
CA LEU A 74 -7.23 9.19 -8.30
C LEU A 74 -6.80 9.23 -9.77
N LEU A 75 -7.72 8.98 -10.68
CA LEU A 75 -7.47 9.05 -12.13
C LEU A 75 -6.96 10.44 -12.52
N ALA A 76 -7.62 11.51 -12.07
CA ALA A 76 -7.19 12.88 -12.34
C ALA A 76 -5.78 13.18 -11.78
N ARG A 77 -5.42 12.62 -10.62
CA ARG A 77 -4.07 12.74 -10.05
C ARG A 77 -3.05 11.97 -10.88
N ILE A 78 -3.36 10.76 -11.32
CA ILE A 78 -2.49 9.94 -12.19
C ILE A 78 -2.23 10.67 -13.51
N SER A 79 -3.27 11.16 -14.20
CA SER A 79 -3.11 11.90 -15.46
C SER A 79 -2.22 13.12 -15.28
N LYS A 80 -2.47 13.95 -14.25
CA LYS A 80 -1.63 15.11 -13.96
C LYS A 80 -0.19 14.72 -13.60
N PHE A 81 -0.01 13.62 -12.90
CA PHE A 81 1.31 13.10 -12.54
C PHE A 81 2.10 12.69 -13.78
N HIS A 82 1.48 12.02 -14.74
CA HIS A 82 2.10 11.69 -16.03
C HIS A 82 2.42 12.95 -16.85
N GLU A 83 1.48 13.89 -16.97
CA GLU A 83 1.72 15.18 -17.68
C GLU A 83 2.90 15.96 -17.11
N THR A 84 3.07 15.95 -15.78
CA THR A 84 4.22 16.61 -15.13
C THR A 84 5.50 15.80 -15.24
N GLY A 85 5.39 14.47 -15.37
CA GLY A 85 6.49 13.54 -15.57
C GLY A 85 7.24 13.79 -16.86
N ASP A 86 6.54 14.07 -17.97
CA ASP A 86 7.14 14.31 -19.30
C ASP A 86 8.29 15.33 -19.28
N GLY A 87 8.21 16.34 -18.42
CA GLY A 87 9.26 17.35 -18.26
C GLY A 87 10.54 16.85 -17.59
N PHE A 88 10.46 15.81 -16.76
CA PHE A 88 11.58 15.18 -16.07
C PHE A 88 12.17 14.00 -16.84
N THR A 89 11.39 13.42 -17.75
CA THR A 89 11.73 12.22 -18.51
C THR A 89 12.17 12.51 -19.95
N GLU A 90 12.30 13.79 -20.30
CA GLU A 90 12.62 14.26 -21.66
C GLU A 90 11.64 13.72 -22.73
N GLY A 91 10.38 13.47 -22.35
CA GLY A 91 9.37 12.93 -23.26
C GLY A 91 9.61 11.47 -23.65
N LEU A 92 10.24 10.67 -22.79
CA LEU A 92 10.32 9.23 -22.96
C LEU A 92 8.92 8.62 -22.95
N GLU A 93 8.40 8.34 -24.14
CA GLU A 93 7.26 7.45 -24.34
C GLU A 93 7.73 6.03 -23.95
N VAL A 94 7.55 5.67 -22.69
CA VAL A 94 7.66 4.26 -22.30
C VAL A 94 6.41 3.59 -22.85
N GLU A 95 6.54 2.98 -24.03
CA GLU A 95 5.46 2.33 -24.79
C GLU A 95 4.73 1.25 -23.97
N ASP A 96 5.38 0.68 -22.97
CA ASP A 96 4.76 -0.24 -22.03
C ASP A 96 4.17 0.53 -20.84
N ALA A 97 2.84 0.55 -20.73
CA ALA A 97 2.18 0.94 -19.50
C ALA A 97 2.86 0.19 -18.33
N PRO A 98 3.33 0.87 -17.28
CA PRO A 98 4.02 0.22 -16.19
C PRO A 98 3.11 -0.87 -15.65
N ALA A 99 3.55 -2.12 -15.78
CA ALA A 99 2.82 -3.24 -15.21
C ALA A 99 2.77 -3.04 -13.68
N PRO A 100 1.63 -3.32 -13.03
CA PRO A 100 1.55 -3.28 -11.58
C PRO A 100 2.70 -4.10 -11.00
N GLN A 101 3.58 -3.48 -10.22
CA GLN A 101 4.73 -4.19 -9.64
C GLN A 101 4.29 -5.18 -8.56
N ASP A 102 3.14 -4.91 -7.93
CA ASP A 102 2.59 -5.75 -6.89
C ASP A 102 1.67 -6.80 -7.49
N ASP A 103 2.07 -8.06 -7.29
CA ASP A 103 1.19 -9.20 -7.48
C ASP A 103 0.06 -9.16 -6.44
N THR A 104 -1.11 -8.73 -6.88
CA THR A 104 -2.29 -8.62 -6.01
C THR A 104 -2.77 -9.98 -5.49
N THR A 105 -2.28 -11.10 -6.04
CA THR A 105 -2.60 -12.45 -5.56
C THR A 105 -2.11 -12.70 -4.14
N PHE A 106 -1.01 -12.05 -3.70
CA PHE A 106 -0.51 -12.20 -2.33
C PHE A 106 -1.35 -11.46 -1.29
N CYS A 107 -2.30 -10.64 -1.73
CA CYS A 107 -3.35 -10.08 -0.89
C CYS A 107 -4.54 -11.05 -0.77
N VAL A 108 -4.28 -12.31 -0.41
CA VAL A 108 -5.30 -13.35 -0.26
C VAL A 108 -6.34 -12.93 0.79
N GLU A 109 -7.59 -13.27 0.49
CA GLU A 109 -8.78 -13.06 1.30
C GLU A 109 -8.65 -13.74 2.67
N GLU A 110 -8.51 -12.97 3.75
CA GLU A 110 -9.20 -13.29 5.00
C GLU A 110 -10.46 -12.42 5.05
N ARG A 111 -11.43 -12.75 4.18
CA ARG A 111 -12.83 -12.43 4.51
C ARG A 111 -13.08 -13.20 5.79
N GLY A 112 -13.19 -12.49 6.91
CA GLY A 112 -13.28 -13.09 8.24
C GLY A 112 -14.46 -14.05 8.39
N GLU A 113 -14.29 -15.29 7.95
CA GLU A 113 -14.82 -16.43 8.65
C GLU A 113 -14.00 -16.55 9.92
N VAL A 114 -14.69 -16.49 11.05
CA VAL A 114 -14.16 -16.93 12.34
C VAL A 114 -13.79 -18.41 12.20
N VAL A 115 -12.57 -18.68 11.73
CA VAL A 115 -11.96 -20.00 11.83
C VAL A 115 -11.75 -20.23 13.32
N ASP A 116 -12.58 -21.10 13.90
CA ASP A 116 -12.38 -21.63 15.24
C ASP A 116 -10.91 -22.10 15.32
N GLY A 117 -10.17 -21.55 16.29
CA GLY A 117 -8.71 -21.48 16.33
C GLY A 117 -8.00 -22.83 16.56
N GLN A 118 -8.61 -23.93 16.15
CA GLN A 118 -8.14 -25.29 16.35
C GLN A 118 -7.76 -26.01 15.05
N ALA A 119 -8.15 -25.50 13.87
CA ALA A 119 -7.91 -26.18 12.59
C ALA A 119 -6.52 -25.90 11.96
N PHE A 120 -5.80 -24.87 12.39
CA PHE A 120 -4.52 -24.46 11.77
C PHE A 120 -3.37 -25.48 11.96
N TRP A 121 -3.46 -26.39 12.93
CA TRP A 121 -2.36 -27.34 13.24
C TRP A 121 -2.67 -28.81 12.95
N THR A 122 -3.89 -29.16 12.53
CA THR A 122 -4.20 -30.54 12.15
C THR A 122 -3.88 -30.73 10.67
N GLY A 123 -2.63 -31.13 10.40
CA GLY A 123 -2.24 -31.66 9.10
C GLY A 123 -3.19 -32.80 8.70
N GLY A 124 -3.87 -32.60 7.58
CA GLY A 124 -4.81 -33.54 6.97
C GLY A 124 -4.38 -33.80 5.54
N SER A 125 -4.15 -35.08 5.29
CA SER A 125 -3.80 -35.76 4.04
C SER A 125 -4.69 -35.45 2.84
N GLU A 126 -4.06 -35.69 1.68
CA GLU A 126 -4.56 -35.80 0.31
C GLU A 126 -5.97 -36.41 0.13
N ASP A 127 -6.58 -35.98 -0.98
CA ASP A 127 -7.71 -36.54 -1.74
C ASP A 127 -9.14 -36.32 -1.21
N GLU A 128 -9.90 -35.44 -1.87
CA GLU A 128 -11.20 -35.83 -2.45
C GLU A 128 -11.66 -34.86 -3.55
N ALA A 129 -11.96 -35.43 -4.71
CA ALA A 129 -12.50 -34.76 -5.87
C ALA A 129 -13.97 -34.36 -5.63
N GLY A 130 -14.32 -33.10 -5.90
CA GLY A 130 -15.67 -32.58 -5.78
C GLY A 130 -15.99 -31.57 -6.88
N ASP A 131 -16.64 -32.08 -7.92
CA ASP A 131 -17.70 -31.44 -8.73
C ASP A 131 -17.52 -29.96 -9.12
N GLU A 132 -16.94 -29.73 -10.29
CA GLU A 132 -16.97 -28.43 -10.98
C GLU A 132 -18.29 -28.27 -11.76
N GLU A 133 -19.34 -27.79 -11.10
CA GLU A 133 -20.48 -27.18 -11.79
C GLU A 133 -20.81 -25.81 -11.19
N ASN A 134 -20.35 -24.76 -11.88
CA ASN A 134 -21.12 -23.60 -12.34
C ASN A 134 -20.12 -22.53 -12.80
N VAL A 135 -19.74 -22.56 -14.07
CA VAL A 135 -19.17 -21.37 -14.72
C VAL A 135 -20.37 -20.49 -15.07
N ASP A 136 -20.73 -19.64 -14.11
CA ASP A 136 -21.59 -18.47 -14.32
C ASP A 136 -20.99 -17.68 -15.49
N ASP A 137 -21.77 -17.57 -16.56
CA ASP A 137 -21.47 -16.84 -17.78
C ASP A 137 -21.49 -15.33 -17.44
N GLY A 138 -20.43 -14.91 -16.75
CA GLY A 138 -20.21 -13.54 -16.34
C GLY A 138 -19.94 -12.70 -17.57
N GLU A 139 -20.98 -11.97 -17.98
CA GLU A 139 -20.96 -10.79 -18.83
C GLU A 139 -19.55 -10.17 -18.90
N GLU A 140 -18.93 -10.20 -20.09
CA GLU A 140 -17.66 -9.54 -20.36
C GLU A 140 -17.81 -8.04 -20.05
N VAL A 141 -17.53 -7.67 -18.80
CA VAL A 141 -17.37 -6.28 -18.39
C VAL A 141 -16.17 -5.78 -19.19
N SER A 142 -16.46 -4.99 -20.22
CA SER A 142 -15.51 -4.17 -20.98
C SER A 142 -14.35 -3.80 -20.06
N GLY A 143 -13.14 -4.28 -20.39
CA GLY A 143 -11.95 -4.22 -19.55
C GLY A 143 -11.42 -2.80 -19.30
N GLU A 144 -12.23 -1.96 -18.64
CA GLU A 144 -11.80 -0.68 -18.10
C GLU A 144 -10.84 -0.97 -16.95
N VAL A 145 -9.56 -0.69 -17.18
CA VAL A 145 -8.54 -0.80 -16.14
C VAL A 145 -8.87 0.20 -15.03
N LEU A 146 -9.19 -0.32 -13.85
CA LEU A 146 -9.55 0.50 -12.68
C LEU A 146 -8.35 1.36 -12.24
N PRO A 147 -8.57 2.60 -11.77
CA PRO A 147 -7.48 3.51 -11.44
C PRO A 147 -6.62 3.03 -10.26
N GLU A 148 -7.16 2.21 -9.36
CA GLU A 148 -6.42 1.55 -8.30
C GLU A 148 -5.50 0.40 -8.78
N ALA A 149 -5.65 -0.03 -10.04
CA ALA A 149 -4.84 -1.06 -10.71
C ALA A 149 -3.97 -0.49 -11.85
N LEU A 150 -4.08 0.80 -12.18
CA LEU A 150 -3.20 1.46 -13.14
C LEU A 150 -1.79 1.59 -12.57
N GLY A 151 -0.76 1.30 -13.35
CA GLY A 151 0.62 1.65 -12.95
C GLY A 151 0.86 3.14 -13.07
N ALA A 152 1.46 3.76 -12.05
CA ALA A 152 2.08 5.08 -12.17
C ALA A 152 3.46 4.92 -12.82
N TRP A 153 3.85 5.84 -13.69
CA TRP A 153 5.18 5.82 -14.29
C TRP A 153 6.19 6.28 -13.22
N MET A 154 6.94 5.34 -12.65
CA MET A 154 7.96 5.63 -11.65
C MET A 154 9.33 5.13 -12.15
N PRO A 155 10.45 5.72 -11.72
CA PRO A 155 11.77 5.22 -12.09
C PRO A 155 11.97 3.74 -11.70
N SER A 156 11.40 3.32 -10.57
CA SER A 156 11.32 1.93 -10.14
C SER A 156 10.63 0.98 -11.14
N SER A 157 9.70 1.48 -11.96
CA SER A 157 8.97 0.68 -12.98
C SER A 157 9.79 0.33 -14.23
N ILE A 158 10.84 1.11 -14.53
CA ILE A 158 11.64 0.99 -15.78
C ILE A 158 12.80 -0.01 -15.62
N GLY A 159 13.18 -0.29 -14.37
CA GLY A 159 14.34 -1.09 -14.03
C GLY A 159 15.67 -0.33 -14.10
N ALA A 160 16.58 -0.63 -13.19
CA ALA A 160 17.80 0.14 -12.97
C ALA A 160 18.75 0.21 -14.17
N LYS A 161 18.77 -0.80 -15.04
CA LYS A 161 19.64 -0.81 -16.24
C LYS A 161 19.11 0.18 -17.29
N SER A 162 17.84 0.06 -17.64
CA SER A 162 17.17 0.93 -18.61
C SER A 162 17.19 2.39 -18.14
N ALA A 163 16.89 2.65 -16.86
CA ALA A 163 16.96 4.00 -16.30
C ALA A 163 18.37 4.63 -16.41
N ARG A 164 19.44 3.84 -16.24
CA ARG A 164 20.82 4.32 -16.45
C ARG A 164 21.10 4.67 -17.91
N HIS A 165 20.65 3.83 -18.85
CA HIS A 165 20.80 4.08 -20.29
C HIS A 165 20.05 5.34 -20.73
N LEU A 166 18.94 5.66 -20.07
CA LEU A 166 18.10 6.83 -20.31
C LEU A 166 18.57 8.09 -19.56
N GLY A 167 19.69 8.05 -18.84
CA GLY A 167 20.21 9.20 -18.09
C GLY A 167 19.43 9.53 -16.80
N LEU A 168 18.44 8.71 -16.43
CA LEU A 168 17.57 8.90 -15.27
C LEU A 168 18.21 8.40 -13.94
N SER A 169 19.53 8.21 -13.91
CA SER A 169 20.22 7.65 -12.75
C SER A 169 20.06 8.49 -11.48
N HIS A 170 20.00 9.81 -11.63
CA HIS A 170 19.80 10.72 -10.50
C HIS A 170 18.41 10.53 -9.88
N LEU A 171 17.38 10.43 -10.72
CA LEU A 171 15.99 10.27 -10.30
C LEU A 171 15.75 8.92 -9.60
N VAL A 172 16.43 7.86 -10.06
CA VAL A 172 16.44 6.54 -9.38
C VAL A 172 17.08 6.62 -8.00
N GLU A 173 18.22 7.31 -7.87
CA GLU A 173 18.90 7.46 -6.58
C GLU A 173 18.06 8.28 -5.59
N GLU A 174 17.45 9.37 -6.06
CA GLU A 174 16.51 10.18 -5.29
C GLU A 174 15.30 9.36 -4.84
N GLU A 175 14.71 8.55 -5.73
CA GLU A 175 13.60 7.67 -5.39
C GLU A 175 14.01 6.64 -4.32
N ILE A 176 15.17 5.99 -4.45
CA ILE A 176 15.65 5.00 -3.47
C ILE A 176 15.73 5.60 -2.06
N GLN A 177 16.27 6.81 -1.93
CA GLN A 177 16.36 7.49 -0.63
C GLN A 177 14.97 7.78 -0.05
N LEU A 178 14.03 8.26 -0.88
CA LEU A 178 12.64 8.48 -0.47
C LEU A 178 11.96 7.18 -0.03
N ARG A 179 12.17 6.07 -0.77
CA ARG A 179 11.60 4.75 -0.46
C ARG A 179 12.17 4.18 0.84
N MET A 180 13.47 4.39 1.11
CA MET A 180 14.06 4.01 2.40
C MET A 180 13.40 4.76 3.56
N GLY A 181 13.23 6.08 3.44
CA GLY A 181 12.53 6.88 4.45
C GLY A 181 11.08 6.42 4.66
N GLN A 182 10.36 6.11 3.58
CA GLN A 182 9.00 5.57 3.65
C GLN A 182 8.97 4.22 4.37
N ALA A 183 9.90 3.30 4.04
CA ALA A 183 9.99 1.99 4.67
C ALA A 183 10.24 2.10 6.18
N ASP A 184 11.15 2.99 6.60
CA ASP A 184 11.43 3.22 8.01
C ASP A 184 10.22 3.78 8.76
N GLU A 185 9.50 4.74 8.18
CA GLU A 185 8.26 5.29 8.76
C GLU A 185 7.17 4.22 8.88
N CYS A 186 7.01 3.38 7.87
CA CYS A 186 6.08 2.25 7.90
C CYS A 186 6.46 1.23 8.99
N LEU A 187 7.74 0.91 9.15
CA LEU A 187 8.23 0.03 10.20
C LEU A 187 7.97 0.61 11.60
N GLU A 188 8.18 1.91 11.79
CA GLU A 188 7.89 2.59 13.04
C GLU A 188 6.39 2.51 13.38
N LYS A 189 5.51 2.78 12.41
CA LYS A 189 4.06 2.64 12.58
C LYS A 189 3.68 1.22 12.97
N LEU A 190 4.22 0.21 12.30
CA LEU A 190 3.96 -1.20 12.64
C LEU A 190 4.40 -1.54 14.07
N ARG A 191 5.60 -1.10 14.49
CA ARG A 191 6.09 -1.30 15.86
C ARG A 191 5.18 -0.63 16.88
N ALA A 192 4.72 0.60 16.61
CA ALA A 192 3.80 1.32 17.49
C ALA A 192 2.44 0.61 17.62
N HIS A 193 1.85 0.18 16.50
CA HIS A 193 0.57 -0.56 16.51
C HIS A 193 0.70 -1.91 17.23
N LEU A 194 1.78 -2.65 17.00
CA LEU A 194 2.06 -3.90 17.70
C LEU A 194 2.25 -3.67 19.20
N GLY A 195 3.02 -2.64 19.57
CA GLY A 195 3.20 -2.20 20.95
C GLY A 195 1.86 -1.92 21.64
N HIS A 196 1.00 -1.11 21.02
CA HIS A 196 -0.34 -0.83 21.52
C HIS A 196 -1.17 -2.11 21.71
N LYS A 197 -1.28 -2.95 20.67
CA LYS A 197 -2.03 -4.22 20.74
C LYS A 197 -1.49 -5.14 21.85
N SER A 198 -0.17 -5.22 22.02
CA SER A 198 0.45 -6.04 23.06
C SER A 198 0.13 -5.56 24.48
N ILE A 199 0.06 -4.24 24.70
CA ILE A 199 -0.33 -3.64 25.97
C ILE A 199 -1.79 -3.96 26.29
N LEU A 200 -2.69 -3.74 25.33
CA LEU A 200 -4.11 -4.08 25.48
C LEU A 200 -4.30 -5.57 25.78
N TYR A 201 -3.56 -6.44 25.10
CA TYR A 201 -3.62 -7.88 25.34
C TYR A 201 -3.19 -8.24 26.77
N ARG A 202 -2.08 -7.67 27.26
CA ARG A 202 -1.62 -7.87 28.65
C ARG A 202 -2.65 -7.34 29.66
N GLN A 203 -3.24 -6.17 29.40
CA GLN A 203 -4.22 -5.56 30.30
C GLN A 203 -5.52 -6.37 30.36
N ASN A 204 -6.07 -6.78 29.22
CA ASN A 204 -7.40 -7.39 29.16
C ASN A 204 -7.39 -8.90 29.44
N PHE A 205 -6.37 -9.63 28.99
CA PHE A 205 -6.36 -11.10 29.08
C PHE A 205 -5.48 -11.65 30.21
N ARG A 206 -4.39 -10.97 30.59
CA ARG A 206 -3.50 -11.45 31.67
C ARG A 206 -3.86 -10.94 33.07
N SER A 207 -4.62 -9.84 33.19
CA SER A 207 -5.12 -9.39 34.51
C SER A 207 -6.37 -10.15 34.97
N SER A 208 -7.07 -10.83 34.05
CA SER A 208 -8.34 -11.53 34.30
C SER A 208 -8.18 -12.89 34.99
N SER A 209 -6.99 -13.51 34.99
CA SER A 209 -6.80 -14.87 35.51
C SER A 209 -6.42 -14.99 36.99
N SER A 210 -6.66 -13.96 37.81
CA SER A 210 -6.26 -13.99 39.25
C SER A 210 -7.40 -13.81 40.25
N VAL A 211 -8.66 -13.74 39.84
CA VAL A 211 -9.76 -13.72 40.81
C VAL A 211 -10.75 -14.84 40.47
N ARG A 212 -10.64 -15.94 41.21
CA ARG A 212 -11.79 -16.81 41.52
C ARG A 212 -12.76 -15.95 42.32
N THR A 213 -13.63 -15.20 41.64
CA THR A 213 -14.77 -14.56 42.29
C THR A 213 -15.81 -15.64 42.46
N ASP A 214 -15.90 -16.07 43.72
CA ASP A 214 -16.87 -16.99 44.27
C ASP A 214 -18.28 -16.72 43.73
N THR A 215 -18.98 -17.80 43.38
CA THR A 215 -20.36 -17.79 42.89
C THR A 215 -21.30 -17.34 44.00
N ARG A 216 -21.59 -16.04 44.10
CA ARG A 216 -22.84 -15.60 44.73
C ARG A 216 -23.28 -14.19 44.29
N SER A 217 -24.55 -14.13 43.86
CA SER A 217 -25.39 -12.95 43.61
C SER A 217 -25.29 -12.30 42.21
N LYS A 218 -26.19 -12.75 41.31
CA LYS A 218 -26.69 -11.97 40.16
C LYS A 218 -27.08 -10.56 40.59
N LYS A 219 -26.71 -9.55 39.80
CA LYS A 219 -27.53 -8.36 39.59
C LYS A 219 -27.75 -8.20 38.09
N GLU A 220 -29.01 -8.19 37.70
CA GLU A 220 -29.48 -7.78 36.39
C GLU A 220 -29.00 -6.36 36.07
N ILE A 221 -28.64 -6.14 34.80
CA ILE A 221 -29.18 -5.11 33.89
C ILE A 221 -29.00 -5.68 32.47
#